data_AF-A0A7S3DYN4-F1
#
_entry.id   AF-A0A7S3DYN4-F1
#
_cell.length_a   1.000
_cell.length_b   1.000
_cell.length_c   1.000
_cell.angle_alpha   90.00
_cell.angle_beta   90.00
_cell.angle_gamma   90.00
#
_symmetry.space_group_name_H-M   'P 1'
#
loop_
_entity.id
_entity.type
_entity.pdbx_description
1 polymer ?
#
loop_
_entity_poly.entity_id
_entity_poly.type
_entity_poly.pdbx_seq_one_letter_code
_entity_poly.pdbx_strand_id
1 'polypeptide(L)'
;MKLVKKDIEQARADGVPVGGWVELVADVPEDMWQVYQLVAPGDVLRTLTVRNVKKDNGKSSGQDGAGRAKSTATERVTLPLSVKVEATEFDPDALEMRCRGKVC
;
A
#
# COMPACT_ATOMS: atom_id res chain seq x y z
N MET A 1 1.19 -18.80 -7.11
CA MET A 1 1.11 -18.15 -5.79
C MET A 1 1.76 -19.03 -4.74
N LYS A 2 2.62 -18.45 -3.92
CA LYS A 2 3.29 -19.10 -2.80
C LYS A 2 2.90 -18.48 -1.46
N LEU A 3 2.46 -19.31 -0.52
CA LEU A 3 2.33 -18.94 0.89
C LEU A 3 3.70 -18.94 1.57
N VAL A 4 4.12 -17.80 2.09
CA VAL A 4 5.42 -17.63 2.77
C VAL A 4 5.28 -17.85 4.27
N LYS A 5 4.30 -17.16 4.89
CA LYS A 5 4.00 -17.27 6.31
C LYS A 5 2.51 -17.11 6.55
N LYS A 6 2.05 -17.68 7.66
CA LYS A 6 0.70 -17.47 8.17
C LYS A 6 0.74 -17.47 9.68
N ASP A 7 -0.08 -16.62 10.26
CA ASP A 7 -0.42 -16.63 11.67
C ASP A 7 -1.91 -16.31 11.75
N ILE A 8 -2.71 -17.36 11.89
CA ILE A 8 -4.16 -17.26 11.88
C ILE A 8 -4.62 -17.90 13.19
N GLU A 9 -5.17 -17.09 14.09
CA GLU A 9 -5.76 -17.61 15.31
C GLU A 9 -7.00 -18.44 14.97
N GLN A 10 -7.16 -19.60 15.64
CA GLN A 10 -8.33 -20.44 15.43
C GLN A 10 -9.59 -19.70 15.89
N ALA A 11 -10.66 -19.80 15.10
CA ALA A 11 -11.96 -19.26 15.46
C ALA A 11 -12.33 -19.68 16.89
N ARG A 12 -12.69 -18.72 17.73
CA ARG A 12 -13.20 -19.02 19.08
C ARG A 12 -14.56 -19.74 18.96
N ALA A 13 -14.92 -20.45 20.03
CA ALA A 13 -16.17 -21.22 20.09
C ALA A 13 -17.45 -20.37 19.90
N ASP A 14 -17.35 -19.05 20.01
CA ASP A 14 -18.41 -18.07 19.77
C ASP A 14 -18.58 -17.69 18.29
N GLY A 15 -17.76 -18.26 17.38
CA GLY A 15 -17.81 -17.98 15.94
C GLY A 15 -17.28 -16.60 15.57
N VAL A 16 -16.68 -15.86 16.52
CA VAL A 16 -16.07 -14.56 16.24
C VAL A 16 -14.74 -14.81 15.52
N PRO A 17 -14.53 -14.25 14.31
CA PRO A 17 -13.26 -14.38 13.62
C PRO A 17 -12.17 -13.74 14.47
N VAL A 18 -11.20 -14.55 14.83
CA VAL A 18 -10.00 -14.11 15.53
C VAL A 18 -9.04 -13.63 14.45
N GLY A 19 -8.43 -12.45 14.68
CA GLY A 19 -7.57 -11.81 13.69
C GLY A 19 -6.37 -12.68 13.29
N GLY A 20 -5.71 -12.30 12.21
CA GLY A 20 -4.52 -12.99 11.73
C GLY A 20 -3.89 -12.27 10.54
N TRP A 21 -2.79 -12.82 10.05
CA TRP A 21 -2.13 -12.32 8.85
C TRP A 21 -1.52 -13.46 8.03
N VAL A 22 -1.36 -13.20 6.74
CA VAL A 22 -0.68 -14.08 5.79
C VAL A 22 0.32 -13.26 4.98
N GLU A 23 1.46 -13.88 4.65
CA GLU A 23 2.44 -13.33 3.73
C GLU A 23 2.42 -14.22 2.47
N LEU A 24 1.99 -13.64 1.35
CA LEU A 24 1.81 -14.30 0.06
C LEU A 24 2.75 -13.66 -0.97
N VAL A 25 3.25 -14.47 -1.89
CA VAL A 25 3.97 -14.01 -3.09
C VAL A 25 3.22 -14.51 -4.31
N ALA A 26 2.83 -13.58 -5.18
CA ALA A 26 2.30 -13.92 -6.49
C ALA A 26 3.45 -14.21 -7.45
N ASP A 27 3.40 -15.37 -8.10
CA ASP A 27 4.43 -15.84 -9.02
C ASP A 27 4.05 -15.54 -10.48
N VAL A 28 2.75 -15.56 -10.78
CA VAL A 28 2.19 -15.29 -12.10
C VAL A 28 1.14 -14.18 -12.03
N PRO A 29 0.90 -13.39 -13.10
CA PRO A 29 -0.09 -12.32 -13.10
C PRO A 29 -1.50 -12.79 -12.71
N GLU A 30 -1.88 -14.02 -13.10
CA GLU A 30 -3.18 -14.61 -12.78
C GLU A 30 -3.40 -14.81 -11.27
N ASP A 31 -2.32 -14.89 -10.48
CA ASP A 31 -2.42 -14.94 -9.02
C ASP A 31 -3.04 -13.65 -8.44
N MET A 32 -2.95 -12.51 -9.14
CA MET A 32 -3.57 -11.25 -8.72
C MET A 32 -5.08 -11.37 -8.61
N TRP A 33 -5.71 -12.22 -9.42
CA TRP A 33 -7.13 -12.51 -9.29
C TRP A 33 -7.44 -13.16 -7.94
N GLN A 34 -6.62 -14.13 -7.51
CA GLN A 34 -6.81 -14.79 -6.22
C GLN A 34 -6.56 -13.81 -5.06
N VAL A 35 -5.54 -12.95 -5.15
CA VAL A 35 -5.31 -11.90 -4.15
C VAL A 35 -6.52 -10.97 -4.06
N TYR A 36 -7.10 -10.56 -5.18
CA TYR A 36 -8.29 -9.71 -5.22
C TYR A 36 -9.48 -10.33 -4.47
N GLN A 37 -9.66 -11.65 -4.56
CA GLN A 37 -10.74 -12.35 -3.85
C GLN A 37 -10.50 -12.50 -2.34
N LEU A 38 -9.24 -12.37 -1.88
CA LEU A 38 -8.89 -12.48 -0.46
C LEU A 38 -8.99 -11.15 0.29
N VAL A 39 -8.81 -10.03 -0.40
CA VAL A 39 -8.70 -8.70 0.22
C VAL A 39 -10.07 -8.04 0.30
N ALA A 40 -10.49 -7.70 1.52
CA ALA A 40 -11.75 -7.00 1.78
C ALA A 40 -11.53 -5.58 2.35
N PRO A 41 -12.50 -4.66 2.16
CA PRO A 41 -12.50 -3.39 2.87
C PRO A 41 -12.41 -3.59 4.39
N GLY A 42 -11.49 -2.87 5.03
CA GLY A 42 -11.21 -3.00 6.47
C GLY A 42 -9.92 -3.76 6.79
N ASP A 43 -9.43 -4.60 5.88
CA ASP A 43 -8.16 -5.30 6.01
C ASP A 43 -6.98 -4.32 6.00
N VAL A 44 -5.81 -4.78 6.48
CA VAL A 44 -4.56 -4.03 6.39
C VAL A 44 -3.60 -4.77 5.47
N LEU A 45 -3.24 -4.14 4.36
CA LEU A 45 -2.25 -4.64 3.41
C LEU A 45 -0.91 -3.95 3.59
N ARG A 46 0.16 -4.73 3.66
CA ARG A 46 1.53 -4.23 3.69
C ARG A 46 2.29 -4.68 2.46
N THR A 47 2.84 -3.75 1.69
CA THR A 47 3.64 -4.07 0.50
C THR A 47 4.69 -2.99 0.22
N LEU A 48 5.67 -3.29 -0.63
CA LEU A 48 6.60 -2.30 -1.15
C LEU A 48 5.89 -1.41 -2.17
N THR A 49 6.00 -0.09 -1.99
CA THR A 49 5.37 0.89 -2.86
C THR A 49 6.41 1.89 -3.35
N VAL A 50 6.10 2.58 -4.45
CA VAL A 50 6.94 3.63 -5.00
C VAL A 50 6.19 4.95 -4.94
N ARG A 51 6.79 5.96 -4.29
CA ARG A 51 6.15 7.25 -4.07
C ARG A 51 7.06 8.41 -4.45
N ASN A 52 6.47 9.43 -5.05
CA ASN A 52 7.11 10.71 -5.28
C ASN A 52 6.95 11.58 -4.02
N VAL A 53 8.06 11.93 -3.38
CA VAL A 53 8.15 12.76 -2.19
C VAL A 53 8.59 14.15 -2.61
N LYS A 54 7.78 15.17 -2.32
CA LYS A 54 8.18 16.57 -2.52
C LYS A 54 9.01 17.01 -1.32
N LYS A 55 10.25 17.41 -1.56
CA LYS A 55 11.10 18.01 -0.53
C LYS A 55 10.86 19.51 -0.55
N ASP A 56 10.18 20.02 0.46
CA ASP A 56 10.14 21.46 0.64
C ASP A 56 11.50 21.91 1.15
N ASN A 57 12.35 22.39 0.25
CA ASN A 57 13.58 23.05 0.65
C ASN A 57 13.15 24.30 1.41
N GLY A 58 13.28 24.25 2.74
CA GLY A 58 12.70 25.20 3.68
C GLY A 58 12.93 26.65 3.26
N LYS A 59 11.96 27.51 3.57
CA LYS A 59 12.15 28.96 3.52
C LYS A 59 13.39 29.29 4.35
N SER A 60 14.52 29.61 3.70
CA SER A 60 15.57 30.35 4.38
C SER A 60 14.97 31.70 4.77
N SER A 61 14.85 31.92 6.06
CA SER A 61 14.82 33.25 6.67
C SER A 61 15.84 34.15 5.96
N GLY A 62 15.38 35.23 5.34
CA GLY A 62 16.26 36.12 4.59
C GLY A 62 15.47 37.07 3.71
N GLN A 63 15.05 38.16 4.35
CA GLN A 63 14.85 39.47 3.76
C GLN A 63 15.75 39.69 2.53
N ASP A 64 15.15 39.90 1.35
CA ASP A 64 15.55 40.85 0.30
C ASP A 64 14.87 40.48 -1.02
N GLY A 65 14.20 41.46 -1.62
CA GLY A 65 13.31 41.30 -2.76
C GLY A 65 14.04 40.83 -4.02
N ALA A 66 13.80 39.59 -4.45
CA ALA A 66 13.84 39.16 -5.84
C ALA A 66 13.12 37.81 -5.96
N GLY A 67 11.95 37.80 -6.61
CA GLY A 67 11.18 36.59 -6.86
C GLY A 67 11.95 35.58 -7.73
N ARG A 68 12.64 34.62 -7.11
CA ARG A 68 13.14 33.42 -7.78
C ARG A 68 12.15 32.28 -7.55
N ALA A 69 11.70 31.68 -8.65
CA ALA A 69 10.83 30.51 -8.65
C ALA A 69 11.47 29.39 -7.82
N LYS A 70 10.77 28.99 -6.74
CA LYS A 70 11.21 27.95 -5.81
C LYS A 70 11.08 26.59 -6.49
N SER A 71 12.17 26.03 -7.01
CA SER A 71 12.15 24.69 -7.61
C SER A 71 11.83 23.65 -6.53
N THR A 72 10.63 23.07 -6.59
CA THR A 72 10.25 21.98 -5.71
C THR A 72 10.90 20.70 -6.23
N ALA A 73 11.99 20.27 -5.62
CA ALA A 73 12.61 18.99 -5.95
C ALA A 73 11.67 17.85 -5.52
N THR A 74 11.36 16.95 -6.45
CA THR A 74 10.59 15.74 -6.18
C THR A 74 11.54 14.56 -6.26
N GLU A 75 11.52 13.72 -5.24
CA GLU A 75 12.37 12.53 -5.12
C GLU A 75 11.50 11.26 -5.18
N ARG A 76 11.86 10.29 -6.00
CA ARG A 76 11.14 9.01 -6.11
C ARG A 76 11.74 8.01 -5.13
N VAL A 77 10.93 7.54 -4.18
CA VAL A 77 11.38 6.67 -3.07
C VAL A 77 10.57 5.37 -3.07
N THR A 78 11.25 4.24 -2.93
CA THR A 78 10.62 2.93 -2.70
C THR A 78 10.60 2.64 -1.21
N LEU A 79 9.43 2.38 -0.65
CA LEU A 79 9.28 2.12 0.78
C LEU A 79 8.08 1.20 1.08
N PRO A 80 8.14 0.38 2.14
CA PRO A 80 7.02 -0.43 2.57
C PRO A 80 5.91 0.45 3.15
N LEU A 81 4.69 0.31 2.65
CA LEU A 81 3.51 0.96 3.21
C LEU A 81 2.51 -0.07 3.70
N SER A 82 1.95 0.20 4.86
CA SER A 82 0.75 -0.45 5.37
C SER A 82 -0.45 0.44 5.06
N VAL A 83 -1.49 -0.14 4.47
CA VAL A 83 -2.68 0.57 4.02
C VAL A 83 -3.91 -0.17 4.53
N LYS A 84 -4.76 0.53 5.28
CA LYS A 84 -6.10 0.06 5.60
C LYS A 84 -6.99 0.20 4.38
N VAL A 85 -7.43 -0.94 3.85
CA VAL A 85 -8.15 -1.06 2.59
C VAL A 85 -9.51 -0.36 2.69
N GLU A 86 -9.79 0.53 1.76
CA GLU A 86 -11.09 1.19 1.57
C GLU A 86 -11.82 0.61 0.35
N ALA A 87 -11.09 0.34 -0.74
CA ALA A 87 -11.64 -0.24 -1.97
C ALA A 87 -10.57 -0.97 -2.77
N THR A 88 -10.99 -1.97 -3.54
CA THR A 88 -10.17 -2.73 -4.47
C THR A 88 -10.80 -2.77 -5.87
N GLU A 89 -9.97 -2.73 -6.90
CA GLU A 89 -10.36 -2.84 -8.30
C GLU A 89 -9.43 -3.84 -8.99
N PHE A 90 -9.95 -4.64 -9.92
CA PHE A 90 -9.17 -5.58 -10.72
C PHE A 90 -9.30 -5.24 -12.20
N ASP A 91 -8.16 -5.17 -12.89
CA ASP A 91 -8.07 -4.97 -14.34
C ASP A 91 -7.84 -6.34 -14.99
N PRO A 92 -8.84 -6.92 -15.69
CA PRO A 92 -8.72 -8.24 -16.30
C PRO A 92 -7.80 -8.26 -17.52
N ASP A 93 -7.57 -7.12 -18.17
CA ASP A 93 -6.71 -7.03 -19.35
C ASP A 93 -5.23 -6.90 -18.91
N ALA A 94 -4.98 -6.12 -17.86
CA ALA A 94 -3.63 -5.97 -17.29
C ALA A 94 -3.25 -7.09 -16.31
N LEU A 95 -4.23 -7.86 -15.82
CA LEU A 95 -4.06 -8.84 -14.73
C LEU A 95 -3.47 -8.20 -13.46
N GLU A 96 -3.93 -7.00 -13.13
CA GLU A 96 -3.45 -6.21 -11.99
C GLU A 96 -4.58 -5.86 -11.02
N MET A 97 -4.25 -5.84 -9.72
CA MET A 97 -5.15 -5.35 -8.68
C MET A 97 -4.70 -3.97 -8.19
N ARG A 98 -5.65 -3.04 -8.08
CA ARG A 98 -5.46 -1.74 -7.42
C ARG A 98 -6.13 -1.73 -6.06
N CYS A 99 -5.41 -1.27 -5.06
CA CYS A 99 -5.91 -1.10 -3.70
C CYS A 99 -5.85 0.39 -3.31
N ARG A 100 -6.98 0.93 -2.87
CA ARG A 100 -7.10 2.27 -2.29
C ARG A 100 -7.32 2.15 -0.80
N GLY A 101 -6.67 3.03 -0.03
CA GLY A 101 -6.91 3.11 1.39
C GLY A 101 -6.10 4.20 2.10
N LYS A 102 -6.18 4.18 3.44
CA LYS A 102 -5.45 5.10 4.32
C LYS A 102 -4.19 4.43 4.84
N VAL A 103 -3.07 5.16 4.83
CA VAL A 103 -1.82 4.71 5.46
C VAL A 103 -2.04 4.60 6.96
N CYS A 104 -1.63 3.48 7.57
CA CYS A 104 -1.76 3.21 9.00
C CYS A 104 -0.51 2.56 9.58
#